data_AF-A0A815VKT5-F1
#
_entry.id   AF-A0A815VKT5-F1
#
_cell.length_a   1.000
_cell.length_b   1.000
_cell.length_c   1.000
_cell.angle_alpha   90.00
_cell.angle_beta   90.00
_cell.angle_gamma   90.00
#
_symmetry.space_group_name_H-M   'P 1'
#
loop_
_entity.id
_entity.type
_entity.pdbx_description
1 polymer ?
#
loop_
_entity_poly.entity_id
_entity_poly.type
_entity_poly.pdbx_seq_one_letter_code
_entity_poly.pdbx_strand_id
1 'polypeptide(L)'
;MTRAKLAYLEYIGFALQLLDDLQDLHEDMKNNHRTIFTQSLVEGKTLDEPTARLIQYCHCAPADEKFSDDKRTASENQSGITFAHYIRISMMRFSIALTLEAASQLEKYYSKEIYSELSKLSPIPFDQLKTIRVEERLWAIVQNQSF
;
A
#
# COMPACT_ATOMS: atom_id res chain seq x y z
N MET A 1 20.93 -5.29 15.30
CA MET A 1 20.03 -5.41 14.12
C MET A 1 20.91 -5.60 12.89
N THR A 2 20.59 -6.52 11.97
CA THR A 2 21.43 -6.73 10.77
C THR A 2 21.16 -5.64 9.73
N ARG A 3 22.09 -5.40 8.80
CA ARG A 3 21.90 -4.43 7.70
C ARG A 3 20.68 -4.76 6.85
N ALA A 4 20.42 -6.05 6.62
CA ALA A 4 19.24 -6.52 5.93
C ALA A 4 17.94 -6.16 6.65
N LYS A 5 17.89 -6.33 7.98
CA LYS A 5 16.73 -5.94 8.81
C LYS A 5 16.52 -4.41 8.82
N LEU A 6 17.59 -3.62 8.83
CA LEU A 6 17.52 -2.16 8.71
C LEU A 6 16.92 -1.73 7.35
N ALA A 7 17.48 -2.23 6.26
CA ALA A 7 17.00 -1.91 4.91
C ALA A 7 15.55 -2.37 4.67
N TYR A 8 15.12 -3.45 5.33
CA TYR A 8 13.72 -3.88 5.32
C TYR A 8 12.79 -2.91 6.05
N LEU A 9 13.18 -2.43 7.24
CA LEU A 9 12.40 -1.42 7.97
C LEU A 9 12.34 -0.10 7.21
N GLU A 10 13.43 0.30 6.56
CA GLU A 10 13.45 1.47 5.67
C GLU A 10 12.49 1.30 4.49
N TYR A 11 12.46 0.12 3.87
CA TYR A 11 11.54 -0.19 2.77
C TYR A 11 10.07 -0.06 3.19
N ILE A 12 9.70 -0.65 4.33
CA ILE A 12 8.34 -0.55 4.86
C ILE A 12 8.02 0.88 5.27
N GLY A 13 8.93 1.54 5.98
CA GLY A 13 8.75 2.93 6.42
C GLY A 13 8.50 3.86 5.23
N PHE A 14 9.21 3.66 4.12
CA PHE A 14 8.99 4.42 2.91
C PHE A 14 7.62 4.14 2.26
N ALA A 15 7.17 2.88 2.20
CA ALA A 15 5.81 2.57 1.73
C ALA A 15 4.73 3.25 2.59
N LEU A 16 4.89 3.22 3.91
CA LEU A 16 3.94 3.83 4.84
C LEU A 16 3.92 5.35 4.69
N GLN A 17 5.07 6.00 4.55
CA GLN A 17 5.13 7.44 4.30
C GLN A 17 4.42 7.83 2.99
N LEU A 18 4.65 7.09 1.91
CA LEU A 18 3.98 7.36 0.64
C LEU A 18 2.47 7.13 0.72
N LEU A 19 2.02 6.18 1.52
CA LEU A 19 0.61 5.95 1.76
C LEU A 19 -0.01 7.10 2.56
N ASP A 20 0.67 7.58 3.60
CA ASP A 20 0.29 8.74 4.41
C ASP A 20 0.13 9.99 3.53
N ASP A 21 1.15 10.30 2.71
CA ASP A 21 1.12 11.42 1.75
C ASP A 21 -0.07 11.34 0.77
N LEU A 22 -0.53 10.14 0.41
CA LEU A 22 -1.70 9.96 -0.45
C LEU A 22 -3.00 10.17 0.32
N GLN A 23 -3.09 9.68 1.56
CA GLN A 23 -4.25 9.83 2.43
C GLN A 23 -4.47 11.31 2.84
N ASP A 24 -3.38 12.02 3.10
CA ASP A 24 -3.37 13.40 3.58
C ASP A 24 -3.28 14.43 2.45
N LEU A 25 -3.44 14.02 1.19
CA LEU A 25 -3.29 14.86 0.00
C LEU A 25 -3.99 16.23 0.12
N HIS A 26 -5.22 16.27 0.63
CA HIS A 26 -5.95 17.53 0.79
C HIS A 26 -5.33 18.45 1.84
N GLU A 27 -4.83 17.89 2.94
CA GLU A 27 -4.13 18.62 3.99
C GLU A 27 -2.77 19.12 3.51
N ASP A 28 -2.02 18.26 2.80
CA ASP A 28 -0.73 18.61 2.23
C ASP A 28 -0.85 19.72 1.18
N MET A 29 -1.86 19.65 0.30
CA MET A 29 -2.17 20.73 -0.64
C MET A 29 -2.50 22.04 0.09
N LYS A 30 -3.26 21.98 1.19
CA LYS A 30 -3.63 23.16 1.98
C LYS A 30 -2.41 23.80 2.66
N ASN A 31 -1.46 22.99 3.12
CA ASN A 31 -0.27 23.43 3.84
C ASN A 31 0.95 23.67 2.92
N ASN A 32 0.79 23.53 1.60
CA ASN A 32 1.88 23.59 0.61
C ASN A 32 3.02 22.59 0.91
N HIS A 33 2.68 21.43 1.48
CA HIS A 33 3.62 20.33 1.62
C HIS A 33 3.88 19.72 0.25
N ARG A 34 5.14 19.40 -0.01
CA ARG A 34 5.60 18.92 -1.31
C ARG A 34 5.88 17.43 -1.24
N THR A 35 4.92 16.66 -1.74
CA THR A 35 4.93 15.20 -1.86
C THR A 35 4.87 14.83 -3.34
N ILE A 36 5.07 13.54 -3.66
CA ILE A 36 4.96 13.08 -5.06
C ILE A 36 3.55 13.29 -5.62
N PHE A 37 2.52 13.22 -4.76
CA PHE A 37 1.12 13.33 -5.17
C PHE A 37 0.70 14.79 -5.36
N THR A 38 1.03 15.67 -4.40
CA THR A 38 0.78 17.11 -4.52
C THR A 38 1.52 17.70 -5.72
N GLN A 39 2.77 17.29 -5.97
CA GLN A 39 3.54 17.74 -7.13
C GLN A 39 2.88 17.34 -8.46
N SER A 40 2.36 16.12 -8.59
CA SER A 40 1.60 15.70 -9.78
C SER A 40 0.41 16.63 -10.06
N LEU A 41 -0.34 17.00 -9.02
CA LEU A 41 -1.49 17.90 -9.18
C LEU A 41 -1.07 19.33 -9.54
N VAL A 42 0.01 19.84 -8.96
CA VAL A 42 0.57 21.16 -9.31
C VAL A 42 1.01 21.21 -10.78
N GLU A 43 1.48 20.08 -11.33
CA GLU A 43 1.83 19.93 -12.74
C GLU A 43 0.62 19.68 -13.66
N GLY A 44 -0.60 19.67 -13.13
CA GLY A 44 -1.83 19.42 -13.89
C GLY A 44 -2.01 17.97 -14.33
N LYS A 45 -1.34 17.02 -13.67
CA LYS A 45 -1.42 15.58 -13.95
C LYS A 45 -2.43 14.89 -13.03
N THR A 46 -2.84 13.67 -13.39
CA THR A 46 -3.64 12.79 -12.54
C THR A 46 -2.77 12.07 -11.51
N LEU A 47 -3.41 11.47 -10.51
CA LEU A 47 -2.75 10.60 -9.52
C LEU A 47 -2.52 9.17 -10.02
N ASP A 48 -2.89 8.87 -11.27
CA ASP A 48 -2.85 7.54 -11.86
C ASP A 48 -1.45 6.91 -11.75
N GLU A 49 -0.43 7.60 -12.27
CA GLU A 49 0.95 7.12 -12.26
C GLU A 49 1.54 6.97 -10.84
N PRO A 50 1.51 8.00 -9.95
CA PRO A 50 2.10 7.85 -8.62
C PRO A 50 1.37 6.79 -7.78
N THR A 51 0.05 6.63 -7.94
CA THR A 51 -0.72 5.57 -7.26
C THR A 51 -0.35 4.19 -7.79
N ALA A 52 -0.26 4.03 -9.12
CA ALA A 52 0.17 2.77 -9.73
C ALA A 52 1.59 2.39 -9.28
N ARG A 53 2.51 3.36 -9.19
CA ARG A 53 3.87 3.15 -8.68
C ARG A 53 3.88 2.77 -7.20
N LEU A 54 3.01 3.35 -6.36
CA LEU A 54 2.87 2.95 -4.96
C LEU A 54 2.34 1.51 -4.84
N ILE A 55 1.30 1.16 -5.60
CA ILE A 55 0.77 -0.22 -5.63
C ILE A 55 1.85 -1.18 -6.12
N GLN A 56 2.58 -0.82 -7.17
CA GLN A 56 3.70 -1.62 -7.65
C GLN A 56 4.81 -1.72 -6.61
N TYR A 57 5.17 -0.65 -5.91
CA TYR A 57 6.13 -0.71 -4.80
C TYR A 57 5.63 -1.68 -3.72
N CYS A 58 4.33 -1.64 -3.41
CA CYS A 58 3.76 -2.50 -2.41
C CYS A 58 3.70 -3.98 -2.85
N HIS A 59 3.45 -4.21 -4.13
CA HIS A 59 3.35 -5.54 -4.73
C HIS A 59 4.71 -6.12 -5.13
N CYS A 60 5.68 -5.27 -5.45
CA CYS A 60 7.01 -5.71 -5.84
C CYS A 60 7.57 -6.44 -4.63
N ALA A 61 7.87 -7.72 -4.83
CA ALA A 61 8.50 -8.55 -3.84
C ALA A 61 10.02 -8.69 -4.09
N PRO A 62 10.85 -7.63 -4.13
CA PRO A 62 12.27 -7.80 -4.42
C PRO A 62 13.12 -8.03 -3.16
N ALA A 63 12.51 -8.24 -2.00
CA ALA A 63 13.17 -8.07 -0.71
C ALA A 63 13.37 -9.36 0.09
N ASP A 64 12.69 -10.46 -0.28
CA ASP A 64 12.83 -11.73 0.44
C ASP A 64 14.19 -12.39 0.15
N GLU A 65 14.69 -12.32 -1.09
CA GLU A 65 16.04 -12.79 -1.43
C GLU A 65 17.14 -11.78 -1.10
N LYS A 66 16.83 -10.47 -1.04
CA LYS A 66 17.81 -9.41 -0.79
C LYS A 66 18.04 -9.12 0.70
N PHE A 67 17.06 -9.40 1.56
CA PHE A 67 17.14 -9.15 3.00
C PHE A 67 17.05 -10.43 3.85
N SER A 68 17.03 -11.61 3.23
CA SER A 68 17.30 -12.86 3.95
C SER A 68 18.80 -12.99 4.20
N ASP A 69 19.22 -12.64 5.41
CA ASP A 69 20.45 -13.22 5.97
C ASP A 69 20.27 -14.73 6.27
N ASP A 70 19.04 -15.25 6.22
CA ASP A 70 18.69 -16.64 6.52
C ASP A 70 18.87 -17.56 5.30
N LYS A 71 20.11 -17.67 4.79
CA LYS A 71 20.55 -18.93 4.21
C LYS A 71 21.17 -19.77 5.33
N ARG A 72 20.45 -20.83 5.74
CA ARG A 72 20.70 -21.81 6.82
C ARG A 72 19.96 -21.41 8.09
N THR A 73 18.86 -22.05 8.46
CA THR A 73 18.83 -23.48 8.84
C THR A 73 17.53 -24.16 8.40
N ALA A 74 17.47 -24.62 7.15
CA ALA A 74 16.58 -25.73 6.81
C ALA A 74 17.30 -27.03 7.19
N SER A 75 17.39 -27.31 8.49
CA SER A 75 17.37 -28.70 8.92
C SER A 75 15.94 -29.17 8.70
N GLU A 76 15.82 -30.16 7.84
CA GLU A 76 14.67 -31.04 7.61
C GLU A 76 13.52 -30.87 8.62
N ASN A 77 12.32 -30.53 8.10
CA ASN A 77 11.00 -30.61 8.76
C ASN A 77 10.34 -29.33 9.31
N GLN A 78 10.41 -28.18 8.63
CA GLN A 78 9.37 -27.15 8.81
C GLN A 78 9.16 -26.30 7.55
N SER A 79 8.23 -26.75 6.70
CA SER A 79 7.65 -25.99 5.59
C SER A 79 6.69 -24.91 6.11
N GLY A 80 7.16 -24.05 7.01
CA GLY A 80 6.39 -22.95 7.59
C GLY A 80 6.77 -21.62 6.95
N ILE A 81 5.78 -20.84 6.53
CA ILE A 81 5.95 -19.40 6.32
C ILE A 81 6.55 -18.83 7.61
N THR A 82 7.71 -18.19 7.52
CA THR A 82 8.30 -17.54 8.70
C THR A 82 7.40 -16.41 9.18
N PHE A 83 7.33 -16.16 10.49
CA PHE A 83 6.51 -15.08 11.05
C PHE A 83 6.81 -13.70 10.41
N ALA A 84 8.08 -13.45 10.05
CA ALA A 84 8.48 -12.25 9.33
C ALA A 84 7.88 -12.18 7.92
N HIS A 85 7.83 -13.31 7.19
CA HIS A 85 7.21 -13.38 5.87
C HIS A 85 5.68 -13.22 5.96
N TYR A 86 5.04 -13.73 7.01
CA TYR A 86 3.62 -13.47 7.29
C TYR A 86 3.35 -11.98 7.53
N ILE A 87 4.08 -11.35 8.46
CA ILE A 87 3.94 -9.90 8.75
C ILE A 87 4.13 -9.09 7.47
N ARG A 88 5.13 -9.43 6.64
CA ARG A 88 5.36 -8.78 5.35
C ARG A 88 4.12 -8.86 4.47
N ILE A 89 3.64 -10.07 4.17
CA ILE A 89 2.51 -10.27 3.26
C ILE A 89 1.30 -9.49 3.77
N SER A 90 1.01 -9.59 5.06
CA SER A 90 -0.08 -8.85 5.68
C SER A 90 0.11 -7.34 5.55
N MET A 91 1.27 -6.79 5.90
CA MET A 91 1.55 -5.35 5.82
C MET A 91 1.42 -4.83 4.38
N MET A 92 2.03 -5.49 3.40
CA MET A 92 1.95 -5.03 2.01
C MET A 92 0.53 -5.10 1.46
N ARG A 93 -0.22 -6.16 1.79
CA ARG A 93 -1.63 -6.28 1.41
C ARG A 93 -2.49 -5.20 2.09
N PHE A 94 -2.22 -4.90 3.36
CA PHE A 94 -2.87 -3.78 4.05
C PHE A 94 -2.54 -2.45 3.40
N SER A 95 -1.28 -2.20 3.02
CA SER A 95 -0.90 -0.96 2.31
C SER A 95 -1.64 -0.81 0.99
N ILE A 96 -1.84 -1.88 0.21
CA ILE A 96 -2.63 -1.83 -1.02
C ILE A 96 -4.08 -1.48 -0.70
N ALA A 97 -4.68 -2.14 0.29
CA ALA A 97 -6.07 -1.85 0.66
C ALA A 97 -6.28 -0.41 1.16
N LEU A 98 -5.34 0.12 1.94
CA LEU A 98 -5.35 1.51 2.37
C LEU A 98 -5.13 2.48 1.19
N THR A 99 -4.33 2.09 0.19
CA THR A 99 -4.19 2.85 -1.06
C THR A 99 -5.52 2.95 -1.80
N LEU A 100 -6.28 1.84 -1.87
CA LEU A 100 -7.60 1.80 -2.50
C LEU A 100 -8.62 2.64 -1.72
N GLU A 101 -8.59 2.58 -0.40
CA GLU A 101 -9.40 3.45 0.46
C GLU A 101 -9.11 4.92 0.17
N ALA A 102 -7.84 5.32 0.14
CA ALA A 102 -7.45 6.69 -0.19
C ALA A 102 -7.96 7.11 -1.57
N ALA A 103 -7.75 6.26 -2.59
CA ALA A 103 -8.21 6.53 -3.96
C ALA A 103 -9.72 6.75 -4.04
N SER A 104 -10.53 6.02 -3.26
CA SER A 104 -11.99 6.15 -3.23
C SER A 104 -12.48 7.54 -2.78
N GLN A 105 -11.67 8.25 -1.99
CA GLN A 105 -11.95 9.61 -1.51
C GLN A 105 -11.43 10.70 -2.46
N LEU A 106 -10.66 10.32 -3.48
CA LEU A 106 -9.89 11.21 -4.33
C LEU A 106 -10.29 11.13 -5.81
N GLU A 107 -11.48 10.60 -6.12
CA GLU A 107 -12.02 10.37 -7.48
C GLU A 107 -11.70 11.47 -8.49
N LYS A 108 -11.90 12.74 -8.11
CA LYS A 108 -11.69 13.91 -8.98
C LYS A 108 -10.25 14.09 -9.50
N TYR A 109 -9.28 13.39 -8.90
CA TYR A 109 -7.87 13.47 -9.26
C TYR A 109 -7.37 12.29 -10.09
N TYR A 110 -8.24 11.31 -10.38
CA TYR A 110 -7.92 10.15 -11.21
C TYR A 110 -8.56 10.26 -12.59
N SER A 111 -7.98 9.59 -13.58
CA SER A 111 -8.71 9.31 -14.81
C SER A 111 -9.84 8.32 -14.55
N LYS A 112 -10.91 8.40 -15.35
CA LYS A 112 -12.05 7.47 -15.23
C LYS A 112 -11.66 6.02 -15.41
N GLU A 113 -10.71 5.75 -16.30
CA GLU A 113 -10.20 4.41 -16.59
C GLU A 113 -9.50 3.83 -15.36
N ILE A 114 -8.52 4.55 -14.81
CA ILE A 114 -7.75 4.07 -13.66
C ILE A 114 -8.62 3.99 -12.40
N TYR A 115 -9.50 4.96 -12.17
CA TYR A 115 -10.42 4.92 -11.03
C TYR A 115 -11.33 3.68 -11.06
N SER A 116 -11.83 3.32 -12.24
CA SER A 116 -12.63 2.11 -12.45
C SER A 116 -11.84 0.84 -12.15
N GLU A 117 -10.58 0.75 -12.61
CA GLU A 117 -9.72 -0.40 -12.32
C GLU A 117 -9.39 -0.50 -10.83
N LEU A 118 -9.06 0.60 -10.16
CA LEU A 118 -8.83 0.63 -8.71
C LEU A 118 -10.08 0.19 -7.93
N SER A 119 -11.27 0.64 -8.35
CA SER A 119 -12.52 0.23 -7.70
C SER A 119 -12.79 -1.27 -7.82
N LYS A 120 -12.38 -1.92 -8.92
CA LYS A 120 -12.54 -3.38 -9.11
C LYS A 120 -11.59 -4.20 -8.24
N LEU A 121 -10.43 -3.64 -7.91
CA LEU A 121 -9.44 -4.28 -7.03
C LEU A 121 -9.85 -4.19 -5.55
N SER A 122 -10.75 -3.27 -5.22
CA SER A 122 -11.22 -3.09 -3.85
C SER A 122 -12.19 -4.20 -3.45
N PRO A 123 -12.02 -4.81 -2.25
CA PRO A 123 -12.97 -5.80 -1.75
C PRO A 123 -14.36 -5.20 -1.45
N ILE A 124 -14.43 -3.87 -1.29
CA ILE A 124 -15.66 -3.11 -1.14
C ILE A 124 -15.73 -2.07 -2.28
N PRO A 125 -16.84 -1.96 -3.02
CA PRO A 125 -17.04 -0.92 -4.01
C PRO A 125 -16.80 0.50 -3.46
N PHE A 126 -16.15 1.37 -4.25
CA PHE A 126 -15.74 2.70 -3.79
C PHE A 126 -16.90 3.61 -3.33
N ASP A 127 -18.08 3.45 -3.93
CA ASP A 127 -19.30 4.15 -3.53
C ASP A 127 -19.81 3.72 -2.15
N GLN A 128 -19.52 2.48 -1.74
CA GLN A 128 -19.91 1.92 -0.44
C GLN A 128 -18.87 2.22 0.66
N LEU A 129 -17.60 2.44 0.32
CA LEU A 129 -16.57 2.75 1.31
C LEU A 129 -16.89 4.03 2.12
N LYS A 130 -17.57 5.00 1.52
CA LYS A 130 -17.97 6.25 2.20
C LYS A 130 -19.09 6.08 3.22
N THR A 131 -19.87 5.00 3.13
CA THR A 131 -21.04 4.77 3.98
C THR A 131 -20.80 3.77 5.09
N ILE A 132 -19.72 2.99 4.98
CA ILE A 132 -19.34 1.96 5.94
C ILE A 132 -18.37 2.55 6.97
N ARG A 133 -18.53 2.14 8.24
CA ARG A 133 -17.62 2.53 9.31
C ARG A 133 -16.19 2.09 9.01
N VAL A 134 -15.20 2.87 9.42
CA VAL A 134 -13.78 2.58 9.08
C VAL A 134 -13.35 1.22 9.63
N GLU A 135 -13.87 0.84 10.80
CA GLU A 135 -13.57 -0.44 11.45
C GLU A 135 -14.13 -1.62 10.64
N GLU A 136 -15.34 -1.47 10.10
CA GLU A 136 -16.00 -2.49 9.26
C GLU A 136 -15.30 -2.62 7.90
N ARG A 137 -14.84 -1.50 7.32
CA ARG A 137 -14.02 -1.49 6.10
C ARG A 137 -12.71 -2.23 6.31
N LEU A 138 -12.00 -1.91 7.40
CA LEU A 138 -10.75 -2.57 7.77
C LEU A 138 -10.98 -4.06 8.00
N TRP A 139 -12.06 -4.45 8.67
CA TRP A 139 -12.41 -5.86 8.86
C TRP A 139 -12.69 -6.58 7.55
N ALA A 140 -13.45 -5.98 6.63
CA ALA A 140 -13.71 -6.57 5.32
C ALA A 140 -12.43 -6.70 4.48
N ILE A 141 -11.53 -5.73 4.58
CA ILE A 141 -10.20 -5.75 3.97
C ILE A 141 -9.34 -6.88 4.57
N VAL A 142 -9.39 -7.09 5.89
CA VAL A 142 -8.67 -8.17 6.60
C VAL A 142 -9.25 -9.54 6.24
N GLN A 143 -10.58 -9.68 6.23
CA GLN A 143 -11.27 -10.96 6.06
C GLN A 143 -11.29 -11.45 4.62
N ASN A 144 -11.35 -10.54 3.63
CA ASN A 144 -11.30 -10.92 2.21
C ASN A 144 -9.88 -11.18 1.71
N GLN A 145 -8.87 -11.23 2.59
CA GLN A 145 -7.55 -11.75 2.26
C GLN A 145 -7.55 -13.29 2.23
N SER A 146 -8.41 -13.88 1.42
CA SER A 146 -8.39 -15.31 1.11
C SER A 146 -7.25 -15.58 0.12
N PHE A 147 -6.09 -16.01 0.61
CA PHE A 147 -5.08 -16.77 -0.15
C PHE A 147 -4.31 -17.69 0.80
#